data_AF-Q5JF55-F1
#
_entry.id   AF-Q5JF55-F1
#
_cell.length_a   1.000
_cell.length_b   1.000
_cell.length_c   1.000
_cell.angle_alpha   90.00
_cell.angle_beta   90.00
_cell.angle_gamma   90.00
#
_symmetry.space_group_name_H-M   'P 1'
#
loop_
_entity.id
_entity.type
_entity.pdbx_description
1 polymer ?
#
loop_
_entity_poly.entity_id
_entity_poly.type
_entity_poly.pdbx_seq_one_letter_code
_entity_poly.pdbx_strand_id
1 'polypeptide(L)'
;MPRRRKFPDYVSIRVPVYQPPNSVLELLFDGKTLEIARKVVDYLKQNGGLFKDEYQEALGVDGADKVLYFRVMKKLLALGMVREDAGVYKLSDRFSERMENLAKMWKFEIGKVAELW
;
A
#
# COMPACT_ATOMS: atom_id res chain seq x y z
N MET A 1 -45.70 -36.79 10.83
CA MET A 1 -45.49 -35.33 10.93
C MET A 1 -44.34 -34.93 10.02
N PRO A 2 -44.45 -33.87 9.20
CA PRO A 2 -43.35 -33.43 8.34
C PRO A 2 -42.23 -32.82 9.19
N ARG A 3 -40.97 -33.19 8.93
CA ARG A 3 -39.79 -32.66 9.63
C ARG A 3 -39.61 -31.19 9.28
N ARG A 4 -39.51 -30.31 10.29
CA ARG A 4 -39.19 -28.87 10.11
C ARG A 4 -37.86 -28.73 9.35
N ARG A 5 -37.82 -27.89 8.32
CA ARG A 5 -36.59 -27.56 7.59
C ARG A 5 -35.60 -26.92 8.56
N LYS A 6 -34.34 -27.38 8.50
CA LYS A 6 -33.26 -27.03 9.45
C LYS A 6 -32.45 -25.78 9.02
N PHE A 7 -32.78 -25.18 7.89
CA PHE A 7 -32.05 -24.06 7.31
C PHE A 7 -32.95 -22.83 7.20
N PRO A 8 -32.43 -21.62 7.45
CA PRO A 8 -33.20 -20.39 7.34
C PRO A 8 -33.63 -20.12 5.88
N ASP A 9 -34.79 -19.49 5.70
CA ASP A 9 -35.38 -19.18 4.39
C ASP A 9 -34.56 -18.19 3.55
N TYR A 10 -33.60 -17.50 4.17
CA TYR A 10 -32.65 -16.62 3.51
C TYR A 10 -31.31 -16.59 4.24
N VAL A 11 -30.23 -16.45 3.47
CA VAL A 11 -28.88 -16.19 3.97
C VAL A 11 -28.54 -14.75 3.57
N SER A 12 -28.48 -13.83 4.55
CA SER A 12 -28.03 -12.47 4.29
C SER A 12 -26.51 -12.45 4.15
N ILE A 13 -26.01 -12.60 2.92
CA ILE A 13 -24.60 -12.32 2.63
C ILE A 13 -24.46 -10.79 2.61
N ARG A 14 -23.89 -10.22 3.68
CA ARG A 14 -23.46 -8.82 3.65
C ARG A 14 -22.27 -8.74 2.73
N VAL A 15 -22.49 -8.34 1.48
CA VAL A 15 -21.39 -7.98 0.58
C VAL A 15 -20.74 -6.75 1.21
N PRO A 16 -19.47 -6.81 1.67
CA PRO A 16 -18.81 -5.63 2.18
C PRO A 16 -18.77 -4.60 1.05
N VAL A 17 -19.43 -3.46 1.26
CA VAL A 17 -19.29 -2.29 0.39
C VAL A 17 -17.89 -1.78 0.66
N TYR A 18 -16.90 -2.35 -0.01
CA TYR A 18 -15.52 -1.92 0.08
C TYR A 18 -15.48 -0.51 -0.50
N GLN A 19 -15.49 0.51 0.37
CA GLN A 19 -15.19 1.85 -0.10
C GLN A 19 -13.77 1.80 -0.70
N PRO A 20 -13.59 2.25 -1.95
CA PRO A 20 -12.26 2.27 -2.52
C PRO A 20 -11.36 3.13 -1.64
N PRO A 21 -10.12 2.69 -1.35
CA PRO A 21 -9.18 3.46 -0.54
C PRO A 21 -8.90 4.81 -1.22
N ASN A 22 -8.71 5.86 -0.42
CA ASN A 22 -8.41 7.19 -0.98
C ASN A 22 -6.96 7.28 -1.48
N SER A 23 -6.09 6.38 -1.01
CA SER A 23 -4.70 6.30 -1.43
C SER A 23 -4.20 4.86 -1.44
N VAL A 24 -3.23 4.57 -2.31
CA VAL A 24 -2.56 3.25 -2.34
C VAL A 24 -1.92 2.92 -0.99
N LEU A 25 -1.50 3.92 -0.21
CA LEU A 25 -0.90 3.71 1.10
C LEU A 25 -1.89 3.09 2.10
N GLU A 26 -3.19 3.37 1.99
CA GLU A 26 -4.23 2.78 2.86
C GLU A 26 -4.41 1.27 2.64
N LEU A 27 -4.02 0.76 1.47
CA LEU A 27 -4.00 -0.68 1.21
C LEU A 27 -2.80 -1.38 1.87
N LEU A 28 -1.75 -0.60 2.17
CA LEU A 28 -0.46 -1.12 2.60
C LEU A 28 -0.21 -0.90 4.09
N PHE A 29 -0.80 0.12 4.67
CA PHE A 29 -0.52 0.57 6.01
C PHE A 29 -1.80 0.98 6.72
N ASP A 30 -1.79 0.81 8.04
CA ASP A 30 -2.87 1.16 8.95
C ASP A 30 -2.35 1.93 10.17
N GLY A 31 -3.27 2.68 10.80
CA GLY A 31 -3.01 3.48 11.99
C GLY A 31 -1.75 4.33 11.88
N LYS A 32 -0.84 4.19 12.85
CA LYS A 32 0.38 4.99 12.95
C LYS A 32 1.37 4.75 11.80
N THR A 33 1.38 3.55 11.21
CA THR A 33 2.26 3.26 10.08
C THR A 33 1.82 3.99 8.80
N LEU A 34 0.51 4.19 8.64
CA LEU A 34 -0.04 4.98 7.54
C LEU A 34 0.34 6.45 7.66
N GLU A 35 0.27 7.02 8.87
CA GLU A 35 0.69 8.40 9.13
C GLU A 35 2.18 8.61 8.82
N ILE A 36 3.03 7.70 9.27
CA ILE A 36 4.47 7.74 8.96
C ILE A 36 4.71 7.59 7.47
N ALA A 37 4.04 6.65 6.79
CA ALA A 37 4.18 6.46 5.35
C ALA A 37 3.77 7.71 4.55
N ARG A 38 2.68 8.38 4.95
CA ARG A 38 2.26 9.65 4.34
C ARG A 38 3.32 10.73 4.54
N LYS A 39 3.81 10.93 5.77
CA LYS A 39 4.89 11.89 6.07
C LYS A 39 6.13 11.64 5.22
N VAL A 40 6.58 10.39 5.12
CA VAL A 40 7.73 10.00 4.29
C VAL A 40 7.49 10.36 2.83
N VAL A 41 6.36 9.95 2.26
CA VAL A 41 6.06 10.18 0.84
C VAL A 41 5.94 11.67 0.55
N ASP A 42 5.27 12.43 1.40
CA ASP A 42 5.08 13.87 1.21
C ASP A 42 6.40 14.63 1.36
N TYR A 43 7.25 14.25 2.32
CA TYR A 43 8.60 14.79 2.44
C TYR A 43 9.44 14.52 1.18
N LEU A 44 9.43 13.28 0.68
CA LEU A 44 10.19 12.92 -0.52
C LEU A 44 9.67 13.62 -1.78
N LYS A 45 8.34 13.88 -1.89
CA LYS A 45 7.77 14.67 -2.98
C LYS A 45 8.27 16.12 -2.96
N GLN A 46 8.38 16.71 -1.78
CA GLN A 46 8.76 18.11 -1.61
C GLN A 46 10.28 18.32 -1.74
N ASN A 47 11.08 17.41 -1.18
CA ASN A 47 12.53 17.59 -1.05
C ASN A 47 13.35 16.76 -2.06
N GLY A 48 12.71 15.81 -2.76
CA GLY A 48 13.36 14.96 -3.78
C GLY A 48 14.24 13.83 -3.22
N GLY A 49 14.62 13.88 -1.94
CA GLY A 49 15.37 12.83 -1.28
C GLY A 49 15.36 12.93 0.24
N LEU A 50 15.73 11.85 0.91
CA LEU A 50 15.90 11.78 2.37
C LEU A 50 17.14 10.96 2.70
N PHE A 51 18.12 11.54 3.40
CA PHE A 51 19.27 10.79 3.89
C PHE A 51 18.86 9.84 5.05
N LYS A 52 19.55 8.72 5.16
CA LYS A 52 19.23 7.64 6.12
C LYS A 52 19.30 8.04 7.59
N ASP A 53 20.11 9.04 7.91
CA ASP A 53 20.39 9.58 9.24
C ASP A 53 19.50 10.78 9.60
N GLU A 54 19.01 11.51 8.59
CA GLU A 54 18.20 12.72 8.79
C GLU A 54 16.72 12.48 9.12
N TYR A 55 16.24 11.23 9.05
CA TYR A 55 14.81 10.93 9.21
C TYR A 55 14.20 11.43 10.52
N GLN A 56 14.98 11.55 11.60
CA GLN A 56 14.48 12.04 12.88
C GLN A 56 14.15 13.53 12.81
N GLU A 57 15.06 14.34 12.26
CA GLU A 57 14.91 15.78 12.10
C GLU A 57 13.89 16.10 10.99
N ALA A 58 13.97 15.39 9.86
CA ALA A 58 13.13 15.61 8.70
C ALA A 58 11.65 15.25 8.92
N LEU A 59 11.37 14.19 9.69
CA LEU A 59 10.01 13.62 9.80
C LEU A 59 9.43 13.73 11.23
N GLY A 60 10.23 14.21 12.19
CA GLY A 60 9.86 14.26 13.60
C GLY A 60 9.58 12.87 14.18
N VAL A 61 10.37 11.87 13.78
CA VAL A 61 10.22 10.48 14.26
C VAL A 61 11.15 10.25 15.45
N ASP A 62 10.55 10.02 16.62
CA ASP A 62 11.27 9.82 17.88
C ASP A 62 10.82 8.55 18.63
N GLY A 63 11.60 8.19 19.67
CA GLY A 63 11.29 7.11 20.61
C GLY A 63 10.77 5.81 19.97
N ALA A 64 9.53 5.46 20.30
CA ALA A 64 8.88 4.22 19.87
C ALA A 64 8.56 4.17 18.36
N ASP A 65 8.48 5.33 17.69
CA ASP A 65 8.09 5.41 16.27
C ASP A 65 9.22 5.08 15.32
N LYS A 66 10.46 5.08 15.80
CA LYS A 66 11.64 4.66 15.06
C LYS A 66 11.48 3.25 14.49
N VAL A 67 10.96 2.32 15.28
CA VAL A 67 10.73 0.93 14.84
C VAL A 67 9.68 0.87 13.73
N LEU A 68 8.61 1.66 13.87
CA LEU A 68 7.55 1.74 12.87
C LEU A 68 8.05 2.39 11.57
N TYR A 69 8.87 3.44 11.68
CA TYR A 69 9.51 4.07 10.53
C TYR A 69 10.36 3.08 9.73
N PHE A 70 11.24 2.32 10.37
CA PHE A 70 12.05 1.33 9.65
C PHE A 70 11.19 0.22 9.01
N ARG A 71 10.09 -0.17 9.66
CA ARG A 71 9.12 -1.11 9.08
C ARG A 71 8.46 -0.52 7.83
N VAL A 72 8.03 0.74 7.89
CA VAL A 72 7.45 1.46 6.75
C VAL A 72 8.46 1.55 5.61
N MET A 73 9.68 2.03 5.87
CA MET A 73 10.73 2.16 4.86
C MET A 73 11.07 0.82 4.20
N LYS A 74 11.22 -0.25 5.00
CA LYS A 74 11.48 -1.59 4.46
C LYS A 74 10.38 -2.06 3.52
N LYS A 75 9.11 -1.78 3.85
CA LYS A 75 7.97 -2.14 2.99
C LYS A 75 7.93 -1.29 1.72
N LEU A 76 8.15 0.01 1.81
CA LEU A 76 8.22 0.91 0.65
C LEU A 76 9.34 0.51 -0.32
N LEU A 77 10.53 0.15 0.21
CA LEU A 77 11.66 -0.36 -0.58
C LEU A 77 11.33 -1.69 -1.25
N ALA A 78 10.77 -2.65 -0.50
CA ALA A 78 10.43 -3.98 -1.03
C ALA A 78 9.41 -3.90 -2.18
N LEU A 79 8.43 -3.01 -2.06
CA LEU A 79 7.41 -2.79 -3.08
C LEU A 79 7.93 -1.95 -4.27
N GLY A 80 9.08 -1.29 -4.14
CA GLY A 80 9.65 -0.42 -5.17
C GLY A 80 8.97 0.94 -5.25
N MET A 81 8.31 1.37 -4.17
CA MET A 81 7.74 2.73 -4.06
C MET A 81 8.83 3.76 -3.75
N VAL A 82 9.87 3.31 -3.05
CA VAL A 82 11.08 4.07 -2.74
C VAL A 82 12.27 3.26 -3.24
N ARG A 83 13.31 3.94 -3.71
CA ARG A 83 14.63 3.37 -4.01
C ARG A 83 15.69 4.01 -3.14
N GLU A 84 16.77 3.27 -2.91
CA GLU A 84 17.96 3.78 -2.26
C GLU A 84 19.05 4.03 -3.32
N ASP A 85 19.68 5.20 -3.23
CA ASP A 85 20.76 5.63 -4.09
C ASP A 85 21.81 6.36 -3.24
N ALA A 86 22.99 5.77 -3.10
CA ALA A 86 24.11 6.31 -2.30
C ALA A 86 23.72 6.75 -0.87
N GLY A 87 22.86 5.99 -0.19
CA GLY A 87 22.39 6.31 1.18
C GLY A 87 21.24 7.32 1.24
N VAL A 88 20.72 7.75 0.09
CA VAL A 88 19.56 8.64 -0.03
C VAL A 88 18.35 7.85 -0.52
N TYR A 89 17.23 7.98 0.18
CA TYR A 89 15.94 7.47 -0.27
C TYR A 89 15.28 8.43 -1.25
N LYS A 90 14.76 7.91 -2.36
CA LYS A 90 14.04 8.68 -3.39
C LYS A 90 12.78 7.92 -3.81
N LEU A 91 11.74 8.62 -4.24
CA LEU A 91 10.57 7.97 -4.84
C LEU A 91 10.97 7.21 -6.11
N SER A 92 10.25 6.13 -6.40
CA SER A 92 10.46 5.30 -7.57
C SER A 92 9.14 4.97 -8.25
N ASP A 93 9.20 4.87 -9.57
CA ASP A 93 8.19 4.42 -10.51
C ASP A 93 8.04 2.89 -10.60
N ARG A 94 9.01 2.11 -10.10
CA ARG A 94 9.00 0.64 -10.14
C ARG A 94 7.73 0.02 -9.57
N PHE A 95 7.14 0.65 -8.56
CA PHE A 95 5.85 0.20 -8.03
C PHE A 95 4.74 0.29 -9.08
N SER A 96 4.65 1.41 -9.80
CA SER A 96 3.66 1.63 -10.85
C SER A 96 3.84 0.63 -12.00
N GLU A 97 5.07 0.41 -12.46
CA GLU A 97 5.38 -0.58 -13.51
C GLU A 97 4.94 -2.00 -13.12
N ARG A 98 5.19 -2.40 -11.86
CA ARG A 98 4.77 -3.69 -11.34
C ARG A 98 3.25 -3.83 -11.28
N MET A 99 2.56 -2.78 -10.84
CA MET A 99 1.10 -2.77 -10.78
C MET A 99 0.48 -2.82 -12.18
N GLU A 100 1.06 -2.13 -13.16
CA GLU A 100 0.63 -2.18 -14.55
C GLU A 100 0.80 -3.59 -15.13
N ASN A 101 1.95 -4.21 -14.91
CA ASN A 101 2.20 -5.59 -15.35
C ASN A 101 1.22 -6.57 -14.71
N LEU A 102 0.96 -6.44 -13.40
CA LEU A 102 0.00 -7.29 -12.71
C LEU A 102 -1.43 -7.10 -13.23
N ALA A 103 -1.83 -5.85 -13.53
CA ALA A 103 -3.12 -5.55 -14.14
C ALA A 103 -3.26 -6.16 -15.54
N LYS A 104 -2.21 -6.07 -16.37
CA LYS A 104 -2.16 -6.70 -17.70
C LYS A 104 -2.26 -8.22 -17.60
N MET A 105 -1.48 -8.84 -16.71
CA MET A 105 -1.55 -10.29 -16.47
C MET A 105 -2.96 -10.71 -16.04
N TRP A 106 -3.60 -9.97 -15.12
CA TRP A 106 -4.96 -10.29 -14.69
C TRP A 106 -5.98 -10.16 -15.83
N LYS A 107 -5.91 -9.09 -16.62
CA LYS A 107 -6.76 -8.90 -17.80
C LYS A 107 -6.62 -10.06 -18.81
N PHE A 108 -5.40 -10.57 -18.97
CA PHE A 108 -5.14 -11.74 -19.80
C PHE A 108 -5.82 -12.99 -19.24
N GLU A 109 -5.67 -13.28 -17.94
CA GLU A 109 -6.29 -14.44 -17.27
C GLU A 109 -7.82 -14.45 -17.38
N ILE A 110 -8.48 -13.28 -17.35
CA ILE A 110 -9.94 -13.16 -17.48
C ILE A 110 -10.41 -13.03 -18.95
N GLY A 111 -9.53 -13.28 -19.92
CA GLY A 111 -9.86 -13.30 -21.35
C GLY A 111 -10.14 -11.92 -21.97
N LYS A 112 -9.79 -10.82 -21.31
CA LYS A 112 -10.00 -9.44 -21.78
C LYS A 112 -8.80 -8.90 -22.57
N VAL A 113 -8.36 -9.67 -23.58
CA VAL A 113 -7.14 -9.39 -24.36
C VAL A 113 -7.22 -8.04 -25.10
N ALA A 114 -8.41 -7.60 -25.52
CA ALA A 114 -8.61 -6.33 -26.20
C ALA A 114 -8.30 -5.09 -25.34
N GLU A 115 -8.25 -5.22 -24.00
CA GLU A 115 -7.99 -4.12 -23.06
C GLU A 115 -6.51 -4.04 -22.61
N LEU A 116 -5.59 -4.75 -23.28
CA LEU A 116 -4.15 -4.81 -22.94
C LEU A 116 -3.29 -3.71 -23.59
N TRP A 117 -3.84 -3.04 -24.60
CA TRP A 117 -3.23 -1.99 -25.43
C TRP A 117 -4.08 -0.72 -25.38
#